data_AF-A0A1H3LGF8-F1
#
_entry.id   AF-A0A1H3LGF8-F1
#
_cell.length_a   1.000
_cell.length_b   1.000
_cell.length_c   1.000
_cell.angle_alpha   90.00
_cell.angle_beta   90.00
_cell.angle_gamma   90.00
#
_symmetry.space_group_name_H-M   'P 1'
#
loop_
_entity.id
_entity.type
_entity.pdbx_description
1 polymer ?
#
loop_
_entity_poly.entity_id
_entity_poly.type
_entity_poly.pdbx_seq_one_letter_code
_entity_poly.pdbx_strand_id
1 'polypeptide(L)'
;MTRLLARRTTARRRLARLGATPPKQRRPAPAKIGALATAAATAVIVDGWWGLALAAPAAVVAHRVIGRLEPAEAKRRRLREEADAPICADLIAAALRAGAPVDVAVLGVADALGGPLRERLTTVGRSLRLGAEPPEAWSHLVGMPGGDRMAAAAIRSSASGSALAGALTRLADDLRADRAVAMEAAARRAGVLIVLPLGFCFLPAFILAGLVPVIVAILGDVL
;
A
#
# COMPACT_ATOMS: atom_id res chain seq x y z
N MET A 1 33.19 41.04 -11.93
CA MET A 1 32.88 39.59 -12.09
C MET A 1 33.23 38.72 -10.87
N THR A 2 33.66 39.27 -9.73
CA THR A 2 34.15 38.51 -8.56
C THR A 2 33.13 38.34 -7.42
N ARG A 3 31.97 39.03 -7.47
CA ARG A 3 30.93 38.97 -6.41
C ARG A 3 29.85 37.88 -6.61
N LEU A 4 29.78 37.27 -7.79
CA LEU A 4 28.77 36.23 -8.10
C LEU A 4 29.17 34.82 -7.65
N LEU A 5 30.46 34.57 -7.39
CA LEU A 5 30.95 33.27 -6.92
C LEU A 5 30.80 33.11 -5.39
N ALA A 6 30.82 34.21 -4.63
CA ALA A 6 30.68 34.19 -3.17
C ALA A 6 29.27 33.84 -2.67
N ARG A 7 28.22 34.02 -3.50
CA ARG A 7 26.83 33.67 -3.14
C ARG A 7 26.52 32.18 -3.33
N ARG A 8 27.31 31.44 -4.11
CA ARG A 8 27.08 30.00 -4.35
C ARG A 8 27.51 29.13 -3.15
N THR A 9 28.43 29.59 -2.31
CA THR A 9 28.96 28.81 -1.18
C THR A 9 28.04 28.85 0.05
N THR A 10 27.34 29.95 0.29
CA THR A 10 26.36 30.08 1.38
C THR A 10 25.07 29.30 1.11
N ALA A 11 24.63 29.22 -0.16
CA ALA A 11 23.47 28.43 -0.56
C ALA A 11 23.69 26.92 -0.33
N ARG A 12 24.89 26.40 -0.63
CA ARG A 12 25.25 25.01 -0.35
C ARG A 12 25.28 24.68 1.15
N ARG A 13 25.70 25.61 2.01
CA ARG A 13 25.66 25.42 3.47
C ARG A 13 24.24 25.40 4.04
N ARG A 14 23.28 26.11 3.42
CA ARG A 14 21.84 26.00 3.76
C ARG A 14 21.21 24.71 3.26
N LEU A 15 21.59 24.24 2.07
CA LEU A 15 21.18 22.92 1.55
C LEU A 15 21.74 21.76 2.38
N ALA A 16 22.95 21.88 2.94
CA ALA A 16 23.50 20.90 3.89
C ALA A 16 22.71 20.83 5.21
N ARG A 17 22.03 21.91 5.62
CA ARG A 17 21.11 21.91 6.77
C ARG A 17 19.71 21.39 6.45
N LEU A 18 19.35 21.28 5.17
CA LEU A 18 18.13 20.61 4.69
C LEU A 18 18.34 19.09 4.51
N GLY A 19 19.59 18.62 4.57
CA GLY A 19 19.94 17.21 4.82
C GLY A 19 19.70 16.80 6.28
N ALA A 20 18.66 17.36 6.92
CA ALA A 20 18.16 16.86 8.18
C ALA A 20 17.73 15.42 7.94
N THR A 21 18.62 14.50 8.31
CA THR A 21 18.31 13.08 8.44
C THR A 21 17.03 13.01 9.27
N PRO A 22 15.97 12.35 8.77
CA PRO A 22 14.74 12.23 9.53
C PRO A 22 15.12 11.70 10.92
N PRO A 23 14.52 12.23 12.01
CA PRO A 23 14.83 11.73 13.34
C PRO A 23 14.71 10.21 13.28
N LYS A 24 15.82 9.51 13.58
CA LYS A 24 15.90 8.05 13.58
C LYS A 24 14.86 7.59 14.59
N GLN A 25 13.65 7.35 14.11
CA GLN A 25 12.45 7.18 14.91
C GLN A 25 12.65 5.86 15.66
N ARG A 26 13.13 5.98 16.89
CA ARG A 26 13.29 4.87 17.78
C ARG A 26 11.88 4.41 18.16
N ARG A 27 11.55 3.18 17.72
CA ARG A 27 10.68 2.15 18.35
C ARG A 27 9.46 1.74 17.52
N PRO A 28 8.82 0.60 17.86
CA PRO A 28 9.29 -0.60 18.59
C PRO A 28 9.59 -1.72 17.55
N ALA A 29 10.16 -2.90 17.82
CA ALA A 29 9.80 -4.04 18.69
C ALA A 29 8.60 -4.97 18.31
N PRO A 30 7.74 -4.78 17.27
CA PRO A 30 6.70 -5.76 16.97
C PRO A 30 7.28 -7.02 16.30
N ALA A 31 8.38 -6.86 15.54
CA ALA A 31 9.13 -7.98 14.97
C ALA A 31 9.71 -8.90 16.04
N LYS A 32 10.17 -8.32 17.15
CA LYS A 32 10.75 -9.07 18.26
C LYS A 32 9.66 -9.74 19.10
N ILE A 33 8.54 -9.06 19.33
CA ILE A 33 7.39 -9.60 20.07
C ILE A 33 6.70 -10.72 19.27
N GLY A 34 6.51 -10.54 17.96
CA GLY A 34 5.95 -11.56 17.07
C GLY A 34 6.85 -12.79 16.96
N ALA A 35 8.18 -12.60 16.87
CA ALA A 35 9.14 -13.70 16.86
C ALA A 35 9.23 -14.43 18.22
N LEU A 36 9.10 -13.72 19.34
CA LEU A 36 9.06 -14.34 20.67
C LEU A 36 7.77 -15.15 20.88
N ALA A 37 6.64 -14.63 20.42
CA ALA A 37 5.35 -15.32 20.54
C ALA A 37 5.27 -16.56 19.66
N THR A 38 5.78 -16.51 18.42
CA THR A 38 5.85 -17.71 17.56
C THR A 38 6.82 -18.75 18.13
N ALA A 39 8.00 -18.34 18.61
CA ALA A 39 8.97 -19.24 19.24
C ALA A 39 8.41 -19.89 20.52
N ALA A 40 7.71 -19.12 21.37
CA ALA A 40 7.06 -19.65 22.57
C ALA A 40 5.93 -20.65 22.21
N ALA A 41 5.11 -20.34 21.21
CA ALA A 41 4.07 -21.25 20.74
C ALA A 41 4.64 -22.54 20.12
N THR A 42 5.74 -22.47 19.37
CA THR A 42 6.39 -23.68 18.82
C THR A 42 7.03 -24.55 19.89
N ALA A 43 7.59 -23.92 20.94
CA ALA A 43 8.20 -24.64 22.06
C ALA A 43 7.18 -25.34 22.98
N VAL A 44 5.95 -24.84 23.09
CA VAL A 44 4.89 -25.45 23.91
C VAL A 44 4.15 -26.59 23.19
N ILE A 45 4.07 -26.55 21.85
CA ILE A 45 3.29 -27.53 21.07
C ILE A 45 4.10 -28.79 20.75
N VAL A 46 5.44 -28.71 20.71
CA VAL A 46 6.32 -29.84 20.41
C VAL A 46 7.05 -30.25 21.68
N ASP A 47 6.50 -31.23 22.40
CA ASP A 47 7.20 -31.82 23.55
C ASP A 47 8.50 -32.50 23.10
N GLY A 48 9.62 -32.12 23.73
CA GLY A 48 10.96 -32.68 23.47
C GLY A 48 11.95 -31.73 22.77
N TRP A 49 13.17 -32.24 22.54
CA TRP A 49 14.32 -31.47 22.05
C TRP A 49 14.14 -30.88 20.63
N TRP A 50 13.20 -31.41 19.84
CA TRP A 50 12.83 -30.88 18.53
C TRP A 50 12.21 -29.48 18.58
N GLY A 51 11.54 -29.12 19.68
CA GLY A 51 10.97 -27.77 19.87
C GLY A 51 12.05 -26.68 19.94
N LEU A 52 13.19 -26.99 20.58
CA LEU A 52 14.35 -26.11 20.67
C LEU A 52 15.09 -25.99 19.33
N ALA A 53 15.18 -27.08 18.58
CA ALA A 53 15.83 -27.09 17.26
C ALA A 53 15.06 -26.26 16.22
N LEU A 54 13.73 -26.20 16.30
CA LEU A 54 12.88 -25.45 15.35
C LEU A 54 12.65 -23.98 15.75
N ALA A 55 12.84 -23.61 17.01
CA ALA A 55 12.61 -22.25 17.49
C ALA A 55 13.58 -21.21 16.89
N ALA A 56 14.85 -21.54 16.74
CA ALA A 56 15.86 -20.65 16.17
C ALA A 56 15.59 -20.31 14.68
N PRO A 57 15.36 -21.27 13.76
CA PRO A 57 15.01 -20.95 12.38
C PRO A 57 13.66 -20.24 12.28
N ALA A 58 12.66 -20.60 13.09
CA ALA A 58 11.37 -19.92 13.12
C ALA A 58 11.50 -18.43 13.53
N ALA A 59 12.34 -18.12 14.53
CA ALA A 59 12.60 -16.75 14.96
C ALA A 59 13.36 -15.94 13.90
N VAL A 60 14.32 -16.54 13.19
CA VAL A 60 15.06 -15.90 12.09
C VAL A 60 14.13 -15.63 10.90
N VAL A 61 13.27 -16.58 10.55
CA VAL A 61 12.27 -16.41 9.49
C VAL A 61 11.27 -15.32 9.87
N ALA A 62 10.73 -15.35 11.09
CA ALA A 62 9.82 -14.31 11.59
C ALA A 62 10.49 -12.93 11.57
N HIS A 63 11.75 -12.82 12.02
CA HIS A 63 12.47 -11.55 12.02
C HIS A 63 12.74 -11.04 10.59
N ARG A 64 13.10 -11.93 9.66
CA ARG A 64 13.33 -11.59 8.25
C ARG A 64 12.04 -11.22 7.52
N VAL A 65 10.95 -11.92 7.79
CA VAL A 65 9.62 -11.61 7.23
C VAL A 65 9.14 -10.28 7.77
N ILE A 66 9.15 -10.07 9.09
CA ILE A 66 8.67 -8.83 9.71
C ILE A 66 9.55 -7.63 9.37
N GLY A 67 10.86 -7.83 9.21
CA GLY A 67 11.77 -6.80 8.70
C GLY A 67 11.52 -6.40 7.24
N ARG A 68 10.83 -7.24 6.46
CA ARG A 68 10.39 -6.94 5.09
C ARG A 68 8.98 -6.37 5.01
N LEU A 69 8.22 -6.31 6.11
CA LEU A 69 6.91 -5.67 6.09
C LEU A 69 7.08 -4.16 5.90
N GLU A 70 6.35 -3.62 4.93
CA GLU A 70 6.24 -2.18 4.71
C GLU A 70 5.83 -1.47 6.01
N PRO A 71 6.44 -0.32 6.36
CA PRO A 71 6.09 0.42 7.57
C PRO A 71 4.58 0.65 7.62
N ALA A 72 3.96 0.38 8.78
CA ALA A 72 2.51 0.51 8.93
C ALA A 72 1.99 1.90 8.55
N GLU A 73 2.81 2.94 8.77
CA GLU A 73 2.51 4.31 8.36
C GLU A 73 2.52 4.50 6.84
N ALA A 74 3.49 3.93 6.13
CA ALA A 74 3.55 3.98 4.66
C ALA A 74 2.36 3.23 4.04
N LYS A 75 2.04 2.04 4.57
CA LYS A 75 0.84 1.30 4.17
C LYS A 75 -0.44 2.08 4.43
N ARG A 76 -0.60 2.69 5.61
CA ARG A 76 -1.76 3.54 5.93
C ARG A 76 -1.87 4.73 5.00
N ARG A 77 -0.76 5.37 4.66
CA ARG A 77 -0.73 6.49 3.72
C ARG A 77 -1.17 6.03 2.32
N ARG A 78 -0.59 4.94 1.81
CA ARG A 78 -0.95 4.36 0.52
C ARG A 78 -2.42 3.96 0.45
N LEU A 79 -2.98 3.38 1.51
CA LEU A 79 -4.40 3.01 1.57
C LEU A 79 -5.33 4.23 1.57
N ARG A 80 -4.94 5.32 2.24
CA ARG A 80 -5.68 6.59 2.18
C ARG A 80 -5.59 7.22 0.79
N GLU A 81 -4.39 7.26 0.21
CA GLU A 81 -4.20 7.72 -1.17
C GLU A 81 -5.05 6.91 -2.16
N GLU A 82 -5.02 5.59 -2.00
CA GLU A 82 -5.83 4.68 -2.79
C GLU A 82 -7.30 4.99 -2.61
N ALA A 83 -7.80 5.15 -1.37
CA ALA A 83 -9.20 5.45 -1.02
C ALA A 83 -9.70 6.82 -1.56
N ASP A 84 -8.84 7.83 -1.57
CA ASP A 84 -9.18 9.21 -1.94
C ASP A 84 -9.08 9.47 -3.46
N ALA A 85 -8.41 8.61 -4.23
CA ALA A 85 -8.20 8.79 -5.67
C ALA A 85 -9.49 9.01 -6.54
N PRO A 86 -10.58 8.22 -6.43
CA PRO A 86 -11.79 8.40 -7.23
C PRO A 86 -12.58 9.62 -6.81
N ILE A 87 -12.62 9.95 -5.50
CA ILE A 87 -13.27 11.18 -5.05
C ILE A 87 -12.48 12.41 -5.50
N CYS A 88 -11.16 12.34 -5.52
CA CYS A 88 -10.33 13.37 -6.14
C CYS A 88 -10.65 13.56 -7.63
N ALA A 89 -10.70 12.46 -8.40
CA ALA A 89 -11.01 12.50 -9.82
C ALA A 89 -12.39 13.13 -10.07
N ASP A 90 -13.42 12.75 -9.29
CA ASP A 90 -14.76 13.29 -9.43
C ASP A 90 -14.91 14.75 -9.00
N LEU A 91 -14.23 15.16 -7.93
CA LEU A 91 -14.25 16.56 -7.49
C LEU A 91 -13.58 17.47 -8.53
N ILE A 92 -12.46 17.04 -9.11
CA ILE A 92 -11.81 17.77 -10.21
C ILE A 92 -12.76 17.80 -11.41
N ALA A 93 -13.34 16.66 -11.79
CA ALA A 93 -14.28 16.60 -12.91
C ALA A 93 -15.52 17.49 -12.70
N ALA A 94 -16.06 17.54 -11.48
CA ALA A 94 -17.19 18.39 -11.12
C ALA A 94 -16.82 19.89 -11.21
N ALA A 95 -15.65 20.28 -10.70
CA ALA A 95 -15.17 21.66 -10.81
C ALA A 95 -14.94 22.08 -12.28
N LEU A 96 -14.37 21.20 -13.10
CA LEU A 96 -14.19 21.45 -14.54
C LEU A 96 -15.54 21.56 -15.27
N ARG A 97 -16.52 20.73 -14.94
CA ARG A 97 -17.90 20.85 -15.48
C ARG A 97 -18.59 22.14 -15.06
N ALA A 98 -18.27 22.65 -13.87
CA ALA A 98 -18.72 23.96 -13.41
C ALA A 98 -17.99 25.14 -14.09
N GLY A 99 -17.03 24.87 -14.98
CA GLY A 99 -16.30 25.88 -15.75
C GLY A 99 -15.03 26.40 -15.05
N ALA A 100 -14.57 25.76 -13.98
CA ALA A 100 -13.33 26.15 -13.33
C ALA A 100 -12.11 25.84 -14.22
N PRO A 101 -11.10 26.73 -14.28
CA PRO A 101 -9.80 26.42 -14.86
C PRO A 101 -9.14 25.21 -14.18
N VAL A 102 -8.32 24.46 -14.92
CA VAL A 102 -7.74 23.18 -14.44
C VAL A 102 -6.87 23.37 -13.20
N ASP A 103 -6.02 24.39 -13.19
CA ASP A 103 -5.15 24.73 -12.05
C ASP A 103 -5.98 25.10 -10.81
N VAL A 104 -7.05 25.90 -10.98
CA VAL A 104 -7.96 26.30 -9.91
C VAL A 104 -8.74 25.10 -9.36
N ALA A 105 -9.24 24.23 -10.24
CA ALA A 105 -9.94 23.00 -9.85
C ALA A 105 -9.03 22.08 -9.02
N VAL A 106 -7.80 21.83 -9.49
CA VAL A 106 -6.84 20.96 -8.80
C VAL A 106 -6.44 21.53 -7.44
N LEU A 107 -6.19 22.84 -7.35
CA LEU A 107 -5.87 23.51 -6.08
C LEU A 107 -7.05 23.47 -5.10
N GLY A 108 -8.25 23.77 -5.56
CA GLY A 108 -9.46 23.72 -4.73
C GLY A 108 -9.72 22.33 -4.16
N VAL A 109 -9.49 21.28 -4.96
CA VAL A 109 -9.60 19.89 -4.50
C VAL A 109 -8.47 19.50 -3.54
N ALA A 110 -7.25 19.99 -3.74
CA ALA A 110 -6.13 19.78 -2.82
C ALA A 110 -6.44 20.34 -1.41
N ASP A 111 -7.06 21.50 -1.36
CA ASP A 111 -7.48 22.13 -0.10
C ASP A 111 -8.63 21.35 0.55
N ALA A 112 -9.62 20.93 -0.23
CA ALA A 112 -10.80 20.20 0.22
C ALA A 112 -10.51 18.79 0.77
N LEU A 113 -9.72 17.97 0.06
CA LEU A 113 -9.41 16.59 0.49
C LEU A 113 -8.40 16.55 1.64
N GLY A 114 -7.43 17.46 1.64
CA GLY A 114 -6.34 17.42 2.61
C GLY A 114 -5.51 16.15 2.52
N GLY A 115 -4.99 15.71 3.67
CA GLY A 115 -4.30 14.44 3.80
C GLY A 115 -3.08 14.27 2.88
N PRO A 116 -2.76 13.03 2.47
CA PRO A 116 -1.56 12.74 1.69
C PRO A 116 -1.62 13.20 0.23
N LEU A 117 -2.82 13.41 -0.34
CA LEU A 117 -2.95 13.93 -1.71
C LEU A 117 -2.70 15.43 -1.81
N ARG A 118 -2.96 16.19 -0.73
CA ARG A 118 -2.86 17.66 -0.75
C ARG A 118 -1.53 18.14 -1.33
N GLU A 119 -0.41 17.62 -0.84
CA GLU A 119 0.92 18.10 -1.25
C GLU A 119 1.18 17.86 -2.75
N ARG A 120 0.80 16.67 -3.24
CA ARG A 120 0.96 16.32 -4.67
C ARG A 120 0.05 17.17 -5.55
N LEU A 121 -1.24 17.26 -5.24
CA LEU A 121 -2.20 18.09 -5.99
C LEU A 121 -1.84 19.58 -5.93
N THR A 122 -1.37 20.08 -4.79
CA THR A 122 -0.89 21.46 -4.67
C THR A 122 0.29 21.71 -5.60
N THR A 123 1.19 20.73 -5.72
CA THR A 123 2.33 20.82 -6.63
C THR A 123 1.87 20.83 -8.09
N VAL A 124 0.98 19.92 -8.49
CA VAL A 124 0.38 19.90 -9.84
C VAL A 124 -0.32 21.22 -10.17
N GLY A 125 -1.18 21.71 -9.28
CA GLY A 125 -1.94 22.93 -9.50
C GLY A 125 -1.04 24.17 -9.60
N ARG A 126 0.00 24.25 -8.76
CA ARG A 126 1.00 25.33 -8.84
C ARG A 126 1.84 25.26 -10.11
N SER A 127 2.27 24.07 -10.54
CA SER A 127 3.03 23.93 -11.78
C SER A 127 2.19 24.32 -12.99
N LEU A 128 0.93 23.90 -13.07
CA LEU A 128 0.01 24.32 -14.13
C LEU A 128 -0.19 25.84 -14.14
N ARG A 129 -0.33 26.46 -12.95
CA ARG A 129 -0.47 27.92 -12.83
C ARG A 129 0.79 28.70 -13.22
N LEU A 130 1.96 28.07 -13.13
CA LEU A 130 3.23 28.61 -13.64
C LEU A 130 3.44 28.35 -15.14
N GLY A 131 2.48 27.70 -15.81
CA GLY A 131 2.57 27.39 -17.24
C GLY A 131 3.39 26.14 -17.55
N ALA A 132 3.60 25.25 -16.57
CA ALA A 132 4.26 23.97 -16.84
C ALA A 132 3.42 23.12 -17.80
N GLU A 133 4.11 22.40 -18.69
CA GLU A 133 3.47 21.49 -19.63
C GLU A 133 2.72 20.37 -18.87
N PRO A 134 1.56 19.91 -19.36
CA PRO A 134 0.77 18.87 -18.68
C PRO A 134 1.58 17.62 -18.30
N PRO A 135 2.44 17.03 -19.16
CA PRO A 135 3.26 15.89 -18.77
C PRO A 135 4.16 16.15 -17.56
N GLU A 136 4.72 17.36 -17.45
CA GLU A 136 5.56 17.76 -16.32
C GLU A 136 4.71 17.96 -15.06
N ALA A 137 3.64 18.75 -15.16
CA ALA A 137 2.77 19.05 -14.02
C ALA A 137 2.13 17.79 -13.42
N TRP A 138 1.58 16.92 -14.25
CA TRP A 138 0.88 15.71 -13.82
C TRP A 138 1.84 14.58 -13.39
N SER A 139 3.14 14.68 -13.70
CA SER A 139 4.16 13.72 -13.25
C SER A 139 4.25 13.63 -11.71
N HIS A 140 3.85 14.67 -10.99
CA HIS A 140 3.86 14.70 -9.53
C HIS A 140 2.83 13.73 -8.89
N LEU A 141 1.86 13.24 -9.67
CA LEU A 141 0.95 12.16 -9.25
C LEU A 141 1.51 10.77 -9.53
N VAL A 142 2.61 10.64 -10.26
CA VAL A 142 3.17 9.31 -10.58
C VAL A 142 3.62 8.60 -9.30
N GLY A 143 3.34 7.31 -9.24
CA GLY A 143 3.69 6.44 -8.12
C GLY A 143 2.73 6.49 -6.92
N MET A 144 1.63 7.26 -6.97
CA MET A 144 0.50 7.05 -6.06
C MET A 144 -0.53 6.09 -6.69
N PRO A 145 -1.27 5.30 -5.89
CA PRO A 145 -2.34 4.45 -6.41
C PRO A 145 -3.35 5.26 -7.23
N GLY A 146 -3.57 4.88 -8.49
CA GLY A 146 -4.46 5.59 -9.43
C GLY A 146 -3.86 6.88 -10.04
N GLY A 147 -2.74 7.38 -9.53
CA GLY A 147 -2.10 8.61 -10.00
C GLY A 147 -1.57 8.53 -11.43
N ASP A 148 -0.98 7.40 -11.81
CA ASP A 148 -0.47 7.20 -13.18
C ASP A 148 -1.61 7.26 -14.22
N ARG A 149 -2.76 6.67 -13.89
CA ARG A 149 -3.96 6.70 -14.75
C ARG A 149 -4.55 8.10 -14.83
N MET A 150 -4.54 8.84 -13.72
CA MET A 150 -4.98 10.23 -13.66
C MET A 150 -4.08 11.14 -14.51
N ALA A 151 -2.75 11.01 -14.37
CA ALA A 151 -1.79 11.74 -15.17
C ALA A 151 -1.96 11.41 -16.66
N ALA A 152 -2.09 10.13 -17.01
CA ALA A 152 -2.31 9.72 -18.40
C ALA A 152 -3.63 10.25 -18.98
N ALA A 153 -4.72 10.23 -18.19
CA ALA A 153 -6.00 10.82 -18.58
C ALA A 153 -5.83 12.34 -18.83
N ALA A 154 -5.12 13.04 -17.95
CA ALA A 154 -4.90 14.47 -18.06
C ALA A 154 -4.01 14.87 -19.24
N ILE A 155 -2.95 14.12 -19.51
CA ILE A 155 -2.07 14.35 -20.66
C ILE A 155 -2.85 14.15 -21.97
N ARG A 156 -3.67 13.09 -22.08
CA ARG A 156 -4.47 12.83 -23.29
C ARG A 156 -5.60 13.83 -23.53
N SER A 157 -6.03 14.54 -22.50
CA SER A 157 -7.16 15.48 -22.55
C SER A 157 -6.76 16.93 -22.27
N SER A 158 -5.46 17.23 -22.29
CA SER A 158 -4.91 18.54 -21.94
C SER A 158 -5.45 19.69 -22.78
N ALA A 159 -5.84 19.41 -24.03
CA ALA A 159 -6.40 20.41 -24.94
C ALA A 159 -7.80 20.91 -24.53
N SER A 160 -8.54 20.18 -23.69
CA SER A 160 -9.92 20.54 -23.33
C SER A 160 -10.29 20.12 -21.91
N GLY A 161 -10.69 21.10 -21.08
CA GLY A 161 -11.18 20.86 -19.72
C GLY A 161 -12.45 19.99 -19.67
N SER A 162 -13.32 20.04 -20.69
CA SER A 162 -14.50 19.18 -20.76
C SER A 162 -14.15 17.73 -21.11
N ALA A 163 -13.16 17.53 -21.99
CA ALA A 163 -12.62 16.21 -22.28
C ALA A 163 -11.94 15.61 -21.03
N LEU A 164 -11.21 16.44 -20.29
CA LEU A 164 -10.59 16.07 -19.01
C LEU A 164 -11.63 15.66 -17.98
N ALA A 165 -12.70 16.44 -17.83
CA ALA A 165 -13.79 16.10 -16.90
C ALA A 165 -14.45 14.75 -17.24
N GLY A 166 -14.69 14.49 -18.53
CA GLY A 166 -15.24 13.20 -18.98
C GLY A 166 -14.25 12.04 -18.82
N ALA A 167 -12.95 12.28 -18.95
CA ALA A 167 -11.92 11.26 -18.70
C ALA A 167 -11.77 10.94 -17.20
N LEU A 168 -11.81 11.95 -16.34
CA LEU A 168 -11.69 11.79 -14.89
C LEU A 168 -12.92 11.11 -14.26
N THR A 169 -14.13 11.41 -14.73
CA THR A 169 -15.33 10.69 -14.25
C THR A 169 -15.30 9.22 -14.62
N ARG A 170 -14.92 8.87 -15.86
CA ARG A 170 -14.72 7.46 -16.24
C ARG A 170 -13.64 6.79 -15.40
N LEU A 171 -12.52 7.48 -15.15
CA LEU A 171 -11.47 6.97 -14.30
C LEU A 171 -11.95 6.76 -12.84
N ALA A 172 -12.80 7.64 -12.30
CA ALA A 172 -13.37 7.48 -10.97
C ALA A 172 -14.21 6.20 -10.87
N ASP A 173 -15.00 5.91 -11.89
CA ASP A 173 -15.81 4.70 -11.98
C ASP A 173 -14.93 3.44 -12.13
N ASP A 174 -13.91 3.49 -12.97
CA ASP A 174 -12.93 2.40 -13.11
C ASP A 174 -12.22 2.10 -11.78
N LEU A 175 -11.81 3.14 -11.04
CA LEU A 175 -11.15 2.98 -9.73
C LEU A 175 -12.10 2.39 -8.68
N ARG A 176 -13.40 2.72 -8.73
CA ARG A 176 -14.41 2.09 -7.85
C ARG A 176 -14.65 0.64 -8.23
N ALA A 177 -14.73 0.33 -9.52
CA ALA A 177 -14.90 -1.03 -10.03
C ALA A 177 -13.71 -1.92 -9.64
N ASP A 178 -12.48 -1.44 -9.84
CA ASP A 178 -11.25 -2.13 -9.43
C ASP A 178 -11.26 -2.48 -7.94
N ARG A 179 -11.72 -1.55 -7.09
CA ARG A 179 -11.87 -1.81 -5.66
C ARG A 179 -12.92 -2.86 -5.36
N ALA A 180 -14.09 -2.80 -6.00
CA ALA A 180 -15.13 -3.80 -5.80
C ALA A 180 -14.61 -5.21 -6.13
N VAL A 181 -13.91 -5.34 -7.26
CA VAL A 181 -13.26 -6.60 -7.68
C VAL A 181 -12.21 -7.05 -6.66
N ALA A 182 -11.38 -6.14 -6.16
CA ALA A 182 -10.37 -6.46 -5.15
C ALA A 182 -11.00 -6.94 -3.82
N MET A 183 -12.09 -6.30 -3.40
CA MET A 183 -12.83 -6.69 -2.20
C MET A 183 -13.49 -8.06 -2.35
N GLU A 184 -14.08 -8.35 -3.52
CA GLU A 184 -14.66 -9.67 -3.81
C GLU A 184 -13.58 -10.76 -3.82
N ALA A 185 -12.44 -10.49 -4.45
CA ALA A 185 -11.31 -11.40 -4.46
C ALA A 185 -10.78 -11.67 -3.03
N ALA A 186 -10.73 -10.64 -2.18
CA ALA A 186 -10.34 -10.78 -0.78
C ALA A 186 -11.34 -11.64 0.01
N ALA A 187 -12.65 -11.44 -0.21
CA ALA A 187 -13.70 -12.24 0.42
C ALA A 187 -13.61 -13.73 0.03
N ARG A 188 -13.40 -14.04 -1.25
CA ARG A 188 -13.21 -15.42 -1.73
C ARG A 188 -11.98 -16.08 -1.09
N ARG A 189 -10.87 -15.36 -1.00
CA ARG A 189 -9.64 -15.85 -0.36
C ARG A 189 -9.83 -16.09 1.13
N ALA A 190 -10.59 -15.24 1.81
CA ALA A 190 -10.91 -15.44 3.23
C ALA A 190 -11.64 -16.77 3.44
N GLY A 191 -12.59 -17.13 2.57
CA GLY A 191 -13.27 -18.44 2.63
C GLY A 191 -12.29 -19.63 2.57
N VAL A 192 -11.34 -19.60 1.63
CA VAL A 192 -10.31 -20.65 1.51
C VAL A 192 -9.42 -20.70 2.76
N LEU A 193 -8.97 -19.53 3.24
CA LEU A 193 -8.11 -19.43 4.43
C LEU A 193 -8.80 -19.87 5.72
N ILE A 194 -10.14 -19.81 5.80
CA ILE A 194 -10.92 -20.29 6.95
C ILE A 194 -11.06 -21.81 6.91
N VAL A 195 -11.26 -22.40 5.72
CA VAL A 195 -11.41 -23.87 5.57
C VAL A 195 -10.07 -24.60 5.72
N LEU A 196 -8.97 -23.97 5.30
CA LEU A 196 -7.62 -24.56 5.39
C LEU A 196 -7.24 -25.06 6.81
N PRO A 197 -7.35 -24.28 7.89
CA PRO A 197 -7.04 -24.75 9.24
C PRO A 197 -8.01 -25.83 9.71
N LEU A 198 -9.29 -25.76 9.31
CA LEU A 198 -10.26 -26.81 9.66
C LEU A 198 -9.88 -28.15 9.02
N GLY A 199 -9.50 -28.14 7.73
CA GLY A 199 -9.00 -29.33 7.04
C GLY A 199 -7.70 -29.85 7.66
N PHE A 200 -6.77 -28.97 8.02
CA PHE A 200 -5.51 -29.33 8.68
C PHE A 200 -5.72 -29.94 10.07
N CYS A 201 -6.73 -29.51 10.81
CA CYS A 201 -7.09 -30.11 12.10
C CYS A 201 -7.92 -31.41 11.95
N PHE A 202 -8.77 -31.50 10.92
CA PHE A 202 -9.64 -32.66 10.72
C PHE A 202 -8.90 -33.86 10.13
N LEU A 203 -7.93 -33.63 9.23
CA LEU A 203 -7.14 -34.69 8.60
C LEU A 203 -6.44 -35.64 9.61
N PRO A 204 -5.67 -35.15 10.61
CA PRO A 204 -5.04 -36.03 11.58
C PRO A 204 -6.05 -36.75 12.47
N ALA A 205 -7.14 -36.08 12.87
CA ALA A 205 -8.20 -36.69 13.65
C ALA A 205 -8.90 -37.83 12.87
N PHE A 206 -9.17 -37.63 11.58
CA PHE A 206 -9.77 -38.64 10.72
C PHE A 206 -8.84 -39.84 10.50
N ILE A 207 -7.53 -39.61 10.34
CA ILE A 207 -6.56 -40.70 10.20
C ILE A 207 -6.54 -41.56 11.47
N LEU A 208 -6.44 -40.92 12.65
CA LEU A 208 -6.35 -41.63 13.93
C LEU A 208 -7.66 -42.33 14.31
N ALA A 209 -8.80 -41.68 14.12
CA ALA A 209 -10.09 -42.21 14.56
C ALA A 209 -10.77 -43.12 13.53
N GLY A 210 -10.54 -42.89 12.23
CA GLY A 210 -11.22 -43.61 11.15
C GLY A 210 -10.30 -44.58 10.41
N LEU A 211 -9.17 -44.10 9.87
CA LEU A 211 -8.37 -44.88 8.94
C LEU A 211 -7.49 -45.94 9.62
N VAL A 212 -6.80 -45.58 10.71
CA VAL A 212 -5.87 -46.47 11.42
C VAL A 212 -6.57 -47.74 11.94
N PRO A 213 -7.72 -47.67 12.64
CA PRO A 213 -8.40 -48.88 13.13
C PRO A 213 -8.81 -49.84 12.02
N VAL A 214 -9.26 -49.30 10.87
CA VAL A 214 -9.69 -50.10 9.71
C VAL A 214 -8.51 -50.84 9.09
N ILE A 215 -7.37 -50.16 8.91
CA ILE A 215 -6.15 -50.79 8.38
C ILE A 215 -5.67 -51.92 9.31
N VAL A 216 -5.70 -51.69 10.63
CA VAL A 216 -5.30 -52.69 11.62
C VAL A 216 -6.20 -53.93 11.57
N ALA A 217 -7.52 -53.74 11.45
CA ALA A 217 -8.46 -54.85 11.36
C ALA A 217 -8.24 -55.72 10.10
N ILE A 218 -8.00 -55.09 8.94
CA ILE A 218 -7.78 -55.81 7.68
C ILE A 218 -6.44 -56.56 7.68
N LEU A 219 -5.35 -55.92 8.17
CA LEU A 219 -4.06 -56.60 8.26
C LEU A 219 -4.09 -57.78 9.24
N GLY A 220 -4.88 -57.68 10.30
CA GLY A 220 -5.04 -58.76 11.28
C GLY A 220 -5.82 -59.97 10.78
N ASP A 221 -6.66 -59.81 9.75
CA ASP A 221 -7.47 -60.90 9.17
C ASP A 221 -6.73 -61.66 8.06
N VAL A 222 -5.62 -61.10 7.56
CA VAL A 222 -4.84 -61.61 6.40
C VAL A 222 -3.50 -62.24 6.81
N LEU A 223 -2.95 -61.90 7.98
CA LEU A 223 -1.75 -62.54 8.57
C LEU A 223 -2.13 -63.70 9.50
#